data_AF-A0A7W0P830-F1
#
_entry.id   AF-A0A7W0P830-F1
#
_cell.length_a   1.000
_cell.length_b   1.000
_cell.length_c   1.000
_cell.angle_alpha   90.00
_cell.angle_beta   90.00
_cell.angle_gamma   90.00
#
_symmetry.space_group_name_H-M   'P 1'
#
loop_
_entity.id
_entity.type
_entity.pdbx_description
1 polymer ?
#
loop_
_entity_poly.entity_id
_entity_poly.type
_entity_poly.pdbx_seq_one_letter_code
_entity_poly.pdbx_strand_id
1 'polypeptide(L)'
;MTTLRRYNWLLLALGVAALAGAVLAIAYSSHTAPAEKAPARTRRRRWLPLGVVAVVVVAGGLVGGAFAYDAVRDPVMAPGVRVGNVEVAGLTAVEAERKLERAHRTLRRPVVVHGDRSQYVLLPEQAGVEVHIKRAVARALKRSRRGWFLSRAVRDVAGWKVEAALRPRVTFAPIVVTRFAEDVQAAAERPPRDASVIASAAGLQVRPAEAGLEVDGSRLRRLLARALTHPRAPRRFSLPVTRTPAAVTTAELAGRHPVYLTVDRTQFKLRLYERLKLARTFTIAVGAIGYDTPSGLYRIQNKTVDPVWSVPNSPWTGSLAGAVIPPGPSNPLKARWLGISGPVGIHGTDQDWSLGSAASHGCIRMAIPDVIELYERVPVGTPVYIG
;
A
#
# COMPACT_ATOMS: atom_id res chain seq x y z
N MET A 1 -14.32 40.57 12.02
CA MET A 1 -13.59 41.87 12.02
C MET A 1 -14.07 42.77 10.87
N THR A 2 -15.38 43.04 10.80
CA THR A 2 -16.05 43.60 9.60
C THR A 2 -16.63 45.00 9.78
N THR A 3 -16.41 45.65 10.93
CA THR A 3 -16.99 46.98 11.24
C THR A 3 -15.99 48.12 11.17
N LEU A 4 -14.69 47.90 11.41
CA LEU A 4 -13.66 48.96 11.34
C LEU A 4 -13.25 49.38 9.92
N ARG A 5 -13.58 48.58 8.89
CA ARG A 5 -13.17 48.86 7.51
C ARG A 5 -14.07 49.85 6.78
N ARG A 6 -15.32 50.06 7.22
CA ARG A 6 -16.27 50.98 6.55
C ARG A 6 -16.07 52.45 6.98
N TYR A 7 -15.61 52.70 8.20
CA TYR A 7 -15.38 54.06 8.71
C TYR A 7 -14.23 54.79 8.01
N ASN A 8 -13.20 54.08 7.56
CA ASN A 8 -12.03 54.72 6.95
C ASN A 8 -12.26 55.17 5.49
N TRP A 9 -13.20 54.55 4.77
CA TRP A 9 -13.61 55.00 3.43
C TRP A 9 -14.49 56.25 3.49
N LEU A 10 -15.33 56.38 4.53
CA LEU A 10 -16.15 57.56 4.78
C LEU A 10 -15.30 58.78 5.15
N LEU A 11 -14.25 58.61 5.96
CA LEU A 11 -13.34 59.70 6.33
C LEU A 11 -12.47 60.17 5.14
N LEU A 12 -12.04 59.27 4.25
CA LEU A 12 -11.35 59.64 3.02
C LEU A 12 -12.29 60.29 1.99
N ALA A 13 -13.54 59.81 1.87
CA ALA A 13 -14.53 60.43 0.98
C ALA A 13 -14.95 61.82 1.48
N LEU A 14 -15.09 62.03 2.79
CA LEU A 14 -15.35 63.34 3.40
C LEU A 14 -14.16 64.29 3.23
N GLY A 15 -12.92 63.81 3.33
CA GLY A 15 -11.72 64.62 3.09
C GLY A 15 -11.58 65.09 1.64
N VAL A 16 -11.93 64.24 0.66
CA VAL A 16 -11.90 64.59 -0.76
C VAL A 16 -13.09 65.49 -1.15
N ALA A 17 -14.27 65.28 -0.55
CA ALA A 17 -15.43 66.15 -0.75
C ALA A 17 -15.25 67.55 -0.13
N ALA A 18 -14.56 67.66 1.01
CA ALA A 18 -14.21 68.95 1.61
C ALA A 18 -13.21 69.75 0.76
N LEU A 19 -12.26 69.06 0.10
CA LEU A 19 -11.33 69.67 -0.86
C LEU A 19 -12.02 70.10 -2.16
N ALA A 20 -13.01 69.34 -2.67
CA ALA A 20 -13.80 69.73 -3.83
C ALA A 20 -14.77 70.89 -3.52
N GLY A 21 -15.38 70.91 -2.33
CA GLY A 21 -16.26 71.98 -1.87
C GLY A 21 -15.54 73.32 -1.66
N ALA A 22 -14.30 73.29 -1.17
CA ALA A 22 -13.47 74.49 -1.02
C ALA A 22 -13.07 75.11 -2.37
N VAL A 23 -12.91 74.29 -3.42
CA VAL A 23 -12.61 74.77 -4.79
C VAL A 23 -13.87 75.34 -5.47
N LEU A 24 -15.06 74.79 -5.19
CA LEU A 24 -16.33 75.31 -5.72
C LEU A 24 -16.81 76.60 -5.01
N ALA A 25 -16.56 76.74 -3.70
CA ALA A 25 -16.92 77.94 -2.93
C ALA A 25 -16.10 79.18 -3.34
N ILE A 26 -14.87 79.00 -3.84
CA ILE A 26 -14.04 80.08 -4.38
C ILE A 26 -14.52 80.49 -5.80
N ALA A 27 -15.19 79.59 -6.53
CA ALA A 27 -15.69 79.84 -7.88
C ALA A 27 -17.09 80.46 -7.94
N TYR A 28 -17.90 80.38 -6.87
CA TYR A 28 -19.31 80.81 -6.90
C TYR A 28 -19.61 82.17 -6.23
N SER A 29 -18.64 82.83 -5.60
CA SER A 29 -18.84 84.11 -4.89
C SER A 29 -18.73 85.35 -5.80
N SER A 30 -19.06 85.23 -7.09
CA SER A 30 -19.06 86.36 -8.01
C SER A 30 -20.30 86.34 -8.88
N HIS A 31 -21.43 86.89 -8.40
CA HIS A 31 -22.40 87.64 -9.21
C HIS A 31 -23.55 88.25 -8.38
N THR A 32 -23.97 89.46 -8.80
CA THR A 32 -25.03 90.39 -8.33
C THR A 32 -24.75 91.20 -7.05
N ALA A 33 -24.97 92.52 -6.89
CA ALA A 33 -25.09 93.80 -7.64
C ALA A 33 -25.44 94.90 -6.57
N PRO A 34 -25.58 96.24 -6.83
CA PRO A 34 -24.78 97.20 -7.59
C PRO A 34 -24.28 98.45 -6.76
N ALA A 35 -23.37 99.23 -7.39
CA ALA A 35 -22.98 100.65 -7.26
C ALA A 35 -23.08 101.47 -5.93
N GLU A 36 -21.94 101.96 -5.40
CA GLU A 36 -21.54 103.40 -5.39
C GLU A 36 -20.08 103.63 -4.89
N LYS A 37 -19.38 104.57 -5.55
CA LYS A 37 -18.18 105.40 -5.21
C LYS A 37 -16.93 104.81 -4.48
N ALA A 38 -15.76 105.16 -5.06
CA ALA A 38 -14.38 104.85 -4.66
C ALA A 38 -13.85 105.70 -3.46
N PRO A 39 -12.59 105.54 -2.98
CA PRO A 39 -11.74 104.34 -2.84
C PRO A 39 -11.12 104.20 -1.41
N ALA A 40 -10.71 103.00 -1.02
CA ALA A 40 -9.63 102.81 -0.04
C ALA A 40 -8.77 101.59 -0.40
N ARG A 41 -7.49 101.87 -0.69
CA ARG A 41 -6.44 100.91 -0.99
C ARG A 41 -6.37 99.82 0.09
N THR A 42 -6.69 98.57 -0.27
CA THR A 42 -6.09 97.42 0.40
C THR A 42 -5.44 96.49 -0.62
N ARG A 43 -4.14 96.29 -0.41
CA ARG A 43 -3.23 95.53 -1.26
C ARG A 43 -3.55 94.03 -1.13
N ARG A 44 -4.59 93.54 -1.81
CA ARG A 44 -4.87 92.09 -1.87
C ARG A 44 -3.82 91.40 -2.74
N ARG A 45 -2.97 90.62 -2.08
CA ARG A 45 -1.83 89.83 -2.61
C ARG A 45 -2.19 89.08 -3.91
N ARG A 46 -1.45 89.36 -4.99
CA ARG A 46 -1.38 88.61 -6.26
C ARG A 46 -0.77 87.18 -6.15
N TRP A 47 -0.75 86.59 -4.96
CA TRP A 47 -0.05 85.32 -4.69
C TRP A 47 -0.94 84.07 -4.81
N LEU A 48 -2.27 84.21 -4.88
CA LEU A 48 -3.18 83.06 -5.05
C LEU A 48 -3.03 82.29 -6.38
N PRO A 49 -2.90 82.92 -7.57
CA PRO A 49 -2.79 82.14 -8.82
C PRO A 49 -1.44 81.40 -8.92
N LEU A 50 -0.36 81.99 -8.41
CA LEU A 50 0.97 81.34 -8.33
C LEU A 50 0.98 80.14 -7.38
N GLY A 51 0.31 80.25 -6.22
CA GLY A 51 0.17 79.14 -5.27
C GLY A 51 -0.61 77.95 -5.86
N VAL A 52 -1.69 78.23 -6.60
CA VAL A 52 -2.48 77.18 -7.26
C VAL A 52 -1.68 76.48 -8.36
N VAL A 53 -0.94 77.22 -9.19
CA VAL A 53 -0.07 76.63 -10.23
C VAL A 53 1.03 75.78 -9.61
N ALA A 54 1.68 76.24 -8.53
CA ALA A 54 2.71 75.48 -7.83
C ALA A 54 2.14 74.15 -7.27
N VAL A 55 0.95 74.17 -6.67
CA VAL A 55 0.28 72.97 -6.18
C VAL A 55 -0.06 72.01 -7.31
N VAL A 56 -0.55 72.51 -8.46
CA VAL A 56 -0.86 71.68 -9.64
C VAL A 56 0.40 71.05 -10.23
N VAL A 57 1.52 71.78 -10.31
CA VAL A 57 2.80 71.25 -10.81
C VAL A 57 3.35 70.17 -9.87
N VAL A 58 3.31 70.41 -8.55
CA VAL A 58 3.74 69.41 -7.55
C VAL A 58 2.84 68.18 -7.59
N ALA A 59 1.51 68.37 -7.68
CA ALA A 59 0.57 67.27 -7.81
C ALA A 59 0.77 66.48 -9.12
N GLY A 60 0.97 67.18 -10.24
CA GLY A 60 1.27 66.57 -11.54
C GLY A 60 2.58 65.79 -11.53
N GLY A 61 3.62 66.33 -10.88
CA GLY A 61 4.91 65.65 -10.69
C GLY A 61 4.81 64.40 -9.80
N LEU A 62 4.02 64.46 -8.72
CA LEU A 62 3.75 63.30 -7.85
C LEU A 62 2.95 62.21 -8.58
N VAL A 63 1.93 62.61 -9.36
CA VAL A 63 1.13 61.68 -10.16
C VAL A 63 1.99 61.06 -11.28
N GLY A 64 2.79 61.86 -11.98
CA GLY A 64 3.71 61.40 -13.03
C GLY A 64 4.81 60.49 -12.49
N GLY A 65 5.39 60.82 -11.33
CA GLY A 65 6.37 59.98 -10.65
C GLY A 65 5.79 58.66 -10.16
N ALA A 66 4.58 58.67 -9.60
CA ALA A 66 3.87 57.45 -9.20
C ALA A 66 3.50 56.56 -10.41
N PHE A 67 3.13 57.18 -11.55
CA PHE A 67 2.88 56.46 -12.80
C PHE A 67 4.16 55.81 -13.34
N ALA A 68 5.26 56.56 -13.44
CA ALA A 68 6.54 56.01 -13.89
C ALA A 68 7.04 54.89 -12.96
N TYR A 69 6.90 55.06 -11.64
CA TYR A 69 7.24 54.04 -10.66
C TYR A 69 6.45 52.74 -10.83
N ASP A 70 5.12 52.84 -11.00
CA ASP A 70 4.26 51.68 -11.23
C ASP A 70 4.52 51.01 -12.59
N ALA A 71 4.83 51.80 -13.62
CA ALA A 71 5.15 51.32 -14.97
C ALA A 71 6.45 50.50 -15.01
N VAL A 72 7.52 50.96 -14.34
CA VAL A 72 8.79 50.23 -14.26
C VAL A 72 8.63 48.91 -13.48
N ARG A 73 7.73 48.87 -12.50
CA ARG A 73 7.46 47.68 -11.69
C ARG A 73 6.41 46.76 -12.29
N ASP A 74 5.82 47.08 -13.44
CA ASP A 74 4.72 46.33 -14.05
C ASP A 74 4.96 44.80 -14.22
N PRO A 75 6.18 44.31 -14.52
CA PRO A 75 6.41 42.87 -14.69
C PRO A 75 6.56 42.09 -13.37
N VAL A 76 6.65 42.75 -12.21
CA VAL A 76 7.01 42.13 -10.92
C VAL A 76 5.80 41.89 -10.02
N MET A 77 5.76 40.77 -9.28
CA MET A 77 4.67 40.49 -8.33
C MET A 77 4.75 41.33 -7.05
N ALA A 78 3.58 41.74 -6.54
CA ALA A 78 3.48 42.57 -5.35
C ALA A 78 4.01 41.86 -4.07
N PRO A 79 4.47 42.63 -3.07
CA PRO A 79 4.85 42.09 -1.77
C PRO A 79 3.74 41.25 -1.10
N GLY A 80 4.11 40.09 -0.54
CA GLY A 80 3.19 39.19 0.17
C GLY A 80 2.45 38.16 -0.71
N VAL A 81 2.65 38.16 -2.03
CA VAL A 81 2.03 37.19 -2.94
C VAL A 81 2.70 35.83 -2.83
N ARG A 82 1.88 34.78 -2.61
CA ARG A 82 2.34 33.39 -2.48
C ARG A 82 1.52 32.47 -3.35
N VAL A 83 2.19 31.52 -4.00
CA VAL A 83 1.54 30.46 -4.77
C VAL A 83 1.78 29.13 -4.06
N GLY A 84 0.75 28.59 -3.41
CA GLY A 84 0.85 27.48 -2.47
C GLY A 84 1.73 27.87 -1.28
N ASN A 85 2.81 27.11 -1.06
CA ASN A 85 3.81 27.39 -0.03
C ASN A 85 5.04 28.14 -0.57
N VAL A 86 5.02 28.57 -1.84
CA VAL A 86 6.14 29.24 -2.51
C VAL A 86 5.89 30.73 -2.53
N GLU A 87 6.82 31.50 -1.97
CA GLU A 87 6.81 32.96 -2.06
C GLU A 87 7.27 33.40 -3.45
N VAL A 88 6.46 34.23 -4.11
CA VAL A 88 6.69 34.72 -5.47
C VAL A 88 6.72 36.25 -5.54
N ALA A 89 6.57 36.93 -4.41
CA ALA A 89 6.74 38.38 -4.30
C ALA A 89 8.11 38.82 -4.82
N GLY A 90 8.15 39.94 -5.54
CA GLY A 90 9.40 40.48 -6.10
C GLY A 90 9.93 39.73 -7.34
N LEU A 91 9.26 38.66 -7.79
CA LEU A 91 9.64 37.92 -8.99
C LEU A 91 8.84 38.40 -10.20
N THR A 92 9.49 38.33 -11.37
CA THR A 92 8.79 38.39 -12.66
C THR A 92 7.93 37.13 -12.88
N ALA A 93 7.01 37.18 -13.84
CA ALA A 93 6.21 36.00 -14.20
C ALA A 93 7.09 34.78 -14.56
N VAL A 94 8.16 34.98 -15.35
CA VAL A 94 9.07 33.91 -15.78
C VAL A 94 9.85 33.32 -14.60
N GLU A 95 10.35 34.16 -13.69
CA GLU A 95 11.07 33.70 -12.50
C GLU A 95 10.14 32.96 -11.54
N ALA A 96 8.91 33.44 -11.36
CA ALA A 96 7.90 32.79 -10.55
C ALA A 96 7.52 31.42 -11.12
N GLU A 97 7.37 31.29 -12.45
CA GLU A 97 7.14 30.02 -13.13
C GLU A 97 8.27 29.02 -12.85
N ARG A 98 9.53 29.41 -13.08
CA ARG A 98 10.70 28.55 -12.82
C ARG A 98 10.80 28.12 -11.35
N LYS A 99 10.54 29.04 -10.41
CA LYS A 99 10.56 28.73 -8.96
C LYS A 99 9.46 27.74 -8.60
N LEU A 100 8.27 27.89 -9.18
CA LEU A 100 7.16 26.97 -8.97
C LEU A 100 7.39 25.61 -9.62
N GLU A 101 7.99 25.55 -10.81
CA GLU A 101 8.36 24.30 -11.48
C GLU A 101 9.32 23.48 -10.62
N ARG A 102 10.35 24.11 -10.06
CA ARG A 102 11.29 23.46 -9.13
C ARG A 102 10.56 22.93 -7.89
N ALA A 103 9.67 23.73 -7.31
CA ALA A 103 8.91 23.35 -6.12
C ALA A 103 7.93 22.18 -6.35
N HIS A 104 7.51 21.96 -7.60
CA HIS A 104 6.59 20.88 -7.99
C HIS A 104 7.29 19.75 -8.75
N ARG A 105 8.62 19.72 -8.83
CA ARG A 105 9.39 18.67 -9.52
C ARG A 105 9.08 17.27 -9.00
N THR A 106 8.75 17.14 -7.71
CA THR A 106 8.34 15.87 -7.10
C THR A 106 7.04 15.33 -7.69
N LEU A 107 6.18 16.18 -8.26
CA LEU A 107 4.95 15.75 -8.92
C LEU A 107 5.21 14.92 -10.18
N ARG A 108 6.38 15.11 -10.80
CA ARG A 108 6.85 14.35 -11.97
C ARG A 108 7.59 13.06 -11.62
N ARG A 109 7.68 12.69 -10.32
CA ARG A 109 8.33 11.43 -9.91
C ARG A 109 7.31 10.29 -9.85
N PRO A 110 7.72 9.06 -10.22
CA PRO A 110 6.88 7.88 -10.11
C PRO A 110 6.40 7.65 -8.68
N VAL A 111 5.17 7.13 -8.55
CA VAL A 111 4.64 6.61 -7.30
C VAL A 111 4.89 5.10 -7.25
N VAL A 112 5.56 4.62 -6.21
CA VAL A 112 5.94 3.22 -6.03
C VAL A 112 5.21 2.64 -4.82
N VAL A 113 4.45 1.57 -5.07
CA VAL A 113 3.73 0.81 -4.05
C VAL A 113 4.46 -0.51 -3.81
N HIS A 114 4.86 -0.78 -2.57
CA HIS A 114 5.58 -1.99 -2.18
C HIS A 114 4.61 -3.05 -1.67
N GLY A 115 4.52 -4.18 -2.37
CA GLY A 115 3.86 -5.39 -1.89
C GLY A 115 4.85 -6.35 -1.22
N ASP A 116 4.34 -7.51 -0.78
CA ASP A 116 5.12 -8.57 -0.11
C ASP A 116 6.13 -9.23 -1.07
N ARG A 117 5.74 -9.43 -2.34
CA ARG A 117 6.54 -10.13 -3.37
C ARG A 117 6.82 -9.28 -4.62
N SER A 118 6.20 -8.10 -4.74
CA SER A 118 6.18 -7.30 -5.98
C SER A 118 6.20 -5.80 -5.69
N GLN A 119 6.61 -5.01 -6.69
CA GLN A 119 6.53 -3.55 -6.66
C GLN A 119 5.66 -3.06 -7.82
N TYR A 120 4.80 -2.08 -7.54
CA TYR A 120 3.90 -1.50 -8.53
C TYR A 120 4.24 -0.04 -8.73
N VAL A 121 4.38 0.40 -9.98
CA VAL A 121 4.84 1.76 -10.31
C VAL A 121 3.80 2.46 -11.15
N LEU A 122 3.32 3.61 -10.67
CA LEU A 122 2.44 4.50 -11.42
C LEU A 122 3.24 5.73 -11.86
N LEU A 123 3.37 5.90 -13.18
CA LEU A 123 4.00 7.07 -13.77
C LEU A 123 3.01 8.26 -13.77
N PRO A 124 3.43 9.48 -13.36
CA PRO A 124 2.56 10.66 -13.40
C PRO A 124 2.01 10.96 -14.79
N GLU A 125 2.76 10.63 -15.84
CA GLU A 125 2.39 10.81 -17.23
C GLU A 125 1.20 9.90 -17.60
N GLN A 126 1.20 8.64 -17.13
CA GLN A 126 0.08 7.72 -17.30
C GLN A 126 -1.17 8.22 -16.57
N ALA A 127 -0.98 8.78 -15.37
CA ALA A 127 -2.06 9.34 -14.57
C ALA A 127 -2.54 10.73 -15.07
N GLY A 128 -1.97 11.26 -16.16
CA GLY A 128 -2.34 12.57 -16.72
C GLY A 128 -2.13 13.72 -15.74
N VAL A 129 -1.05 13.69 -14.95
CA VAL A 129 -0.77 14.72 -13.96
C VAL A 129 -0.38 16.03 -14.66
N GLU A 130 -1.23 17.04 -14.53
CA GLU A 130 -0.95 18.39 -15.02
C GLU A 130 -0.87 19.39 -13.87
N VAL A 131 0.16 20.24 -13.89
CA VAL A 131 0.33 21.34 -12.94
C VAL A 131 0.15 22.64 -13.69
N HIS A 132 -0.98 23.33 -13.48
CA HIS A 132 -1.29 24.58 -14.20
C HIS A 132 -0.54 25.79 -13.61
N ILE A 133 0.78 25.80 -13.71
CA ILE A 133 1.67 26.82 -13.14
C ILE A 133 1.44 28.18 -13.81
N LYS A 134 1.46 28.24 -15.14
CA LYS A 134 1.26 29.49 -15.91
C LYS A 134 -0.05 30.18 -15.54
N ARG A 135 -1.14 29.43 -15.43
CA ARG A 135 -2.46 29.96 -15.01
C ARG A 135 -2.43 30.46 -13.56
N ALA A 136 -1.66 29.83 -12.66
CA ALA A 136 -1.52 30.29 -11.28
C ALA A 136 -0.71 31.59 -11.19
N VAL A 137 0.39 31.68 -11.94
CA VAL A 137 1.23 32.89 -12.06
C VAL A 137 0.45 34.04 -12.68
N ALA A 138 -0.29 33.82 -13.77
CA ALA A 138 -1.13 34.84 -14.39
C ALA A 138 -2.21 35.38 -13.43
N ARG A 139 -2.84 34.50 -12.64
CA ARG A 139 -3.79 34.92 -11.58
C ARG A 139 -3.09 35.73 -10.48
N ALA A 140 -1.87 35.34 -10.09
CA ALA A 140 -1.08 36.04 -9.08
C ALA A 140 -0.70 37.45 -9.55
N LEU A 141 -0.26 37.59 -10.80
CA LEU A 141 0.05 38.87 -11.42
C LEU A 141 -1.20 39.76 -11.55
N LYS A 142 -2.31 39.21 -12.06
CA LYS A 142 -3.59 39.93 -12.15
C LYS A 142 -4.07 40.42 -10.77
N ARG A 143 -3.88 39.62 -9.71
CA ARG A 143 -4.25 39.99 -8.34
C ARG A 143 -3.33 41.09 -7.79
N SER A 144 -2.04 41.02 -8.09
CA SER A 144 -1.04 42.04 -7.73
C SER A 144 -1.38 43.40 -8.33
N ARG A 145 -1.86 43.40 -9.58
CA ARG A 145 -2.19 44.61 -10.34
C ARG A 145 -3.57 45.22 -10.06
N ARG A 146 -4.36 44.64 -9.14
CA ARG A 146 -5.71 45.17 -8.83
C ARG A 146 -5.64 46.57 -8.19
N GLY A 147 -6.40 47.51 -8.74
CA GLY A 147 -6.47 48.92 -8.33
C GLY A 147 -6.02 49.87 -9.44
N TRP A 148 -6.14 51.17 -9.22
CA TRP A 148 -5.55 52.22 -10.07
C TRP A 148 -4.06 52.44 -9.70
N PHE A 149 -3.22 52.93 -10.60
CA PHE A 149 -1.75 53.06 -10.42
C PHE A 149 -1.31 53.78 -9.13
N LEU A 150 -1.90 54.92 -8.76
CA LEU A 150 -1.69 55.61 -7.47
C LEU A 150 -1.90 54.70 -6.25
N SER A 151 -2.96 53.90 -6.24
CA SER A 151 -3.24 52.97 -5.13
C SER A 151 -2.26 51.80 -5.06
N ARG A 152 -1.54 51.51 -6.16
CA ARG A 152 -0.46 50.51 -6.20
C ARG A 152 0.87 51.12 -5.75
N ALA A 153 1.21 52.31 -6.26
CA ALA A 153 2.41 53.04 -5.86
C ALA A 153 2.44 53.31 -4.35
N VAL A 154 1.34 53.79 -3.76
CA VAL A 154 1.22 54.01 -2.30
C VAL A 154 1.36 52.70 -1.53
N ARG A 155 0.77 51.60 -2.03
CA ARG A 155 0.81 50.29 -1.39
C ARG A 155 2.23 49.72 -1.36
N ASP A 156 2.95 49.84 -2.48
CA ASP A 156 4.32 49.33 -2.61
C ASP A 156 5.31 50.12 -1.74
N VAL A 157 5.14 51.44 -1.66
CA VAL A 157 5.97 52.33 -0.82
C VAL A 157 5.66 52.14 0.67
N ALA A 158 4.37 52.02 1.05
CA ALA A 158 3.95 51.80 2.43
C ALA A 158 4.16 50.34 2.91
N GLY A 159 4.67 49.45 2.06
CA GLY A 159 4.92 48.05 2.39
C GLY A 159 3.66 47.23 2.67
N TRP A 160 2.49 47.68 2.21
CA TRP A 160 1.22 46.99 2.43
C TRP A 160 1.14 45.70 1.61
N LYS A 161 0.91 44.57 2.28
CA LYS A 161 0.95 43.24 1.66
C LYS A 161 -0.34 42.92 0.91
N VAL A 162 -0.20 42.29 -0.25
CA VAL A 162 -1.33 41.68 -0.97
C VAL A 162 -1.47 40.23 -0.50
N GLU A 163 -2.45 39.96 0.37
CA GLU A 163 -2.79 38.59 0.76
C GLU A 163 -3.44 37.86 -0.43
N ALA A 164 -2.62 37.15 -1.18
CA ALA A 164 -3.05 36.26 -2.25
C ALA A 164 -2.36 34.92 -2.05
N ALA A 165 -3.04 33.98 -1.39
CA ALA A 165 -2.63 32.59 -1.30
C ALA A 165 -3.30 31.79 -2.42
N LEU A 166 -2.64 31.72 -3.58
CA LEU A 166 -3.19 31.00 -4.74
C LEU A 166 -2.61 29.59 -4.79
N ARG A 167 -3.42 28.53 -4.84
CA ARG A 167 -2.89 27.18 -5.05
C ARG A 167 -2.81 26.89 -6.56
N PRO A 168 -1.68 26.38 -7.08
CA PRO A 168 -1.66 25.85 -8.43
C PRO A 168 -2.61 24.65 -8.48
N ARG A 169 -3.49 24.63 -9.48
CA ARG A 169 -4.43 23.53 -9.66
C ARG A 169 -3.65 22.36 -10.25
N VAL A 170 -3.65 21.25 -9.52
CA VAL A 170 -3.11 19.96 -9.99
C VAL A 170 -4.29 19.09 -10.39
N THR A 171 -4.27 18.58 -11.60
CA THR A 171 -5.29 17.64 -12.12
C THR A 171 -4.63 16.31 -12.46
N PHE A 172 -5.42 15.25 -12.42
CA PHE A 172 -5.03 13.90 -12.82
C PHE A 172 -6.27 13.17 -13.34
N ALA A 173 -6.10 12.06 -14.05
CA ALA A 173 -7.17 11.21 -14.54
C ALA A 173 -7.60 10.21 -13.45
N PRO A 174 -8.78 10.36 -12.82
CA PRO A 174 -9.20 9.49 -11.72
C PRO A 174 -9.36 8.03 -12.16
N ILE A 175 -9.79 7.81 -13.42
CA ILE A 175 -9.97 6.48 -13.99
C ILE A 175 -8.66 5.67 -14.04
N VAL A 176 -7.53 6.32 -14.30
CA VAL A 176 -6.22 5.64 -14.34
C VAL A 176 -5.81 5.22 -12.93
N VAL A 177 -6.04 6.08 -11.93
CA VAL A 177 -5.74 5.76 -10.53
C VAL A 177 -6.61 4.63 -10.02
N THR A 178 -7.90 4.62 -10.39
CA THR A 178 -8.82 3.54 -10.03
C THR A 178 -8.40 2.23 -10.67
N ARG A 179 -8.19 2.20 -11.99
CA ARG A 179 -7.74 0.99 -12.71
C ARG A 179 -6.41 0.46 -12.17
N PHE A 180 -5.43 1.34 -11.97
CA PHE A 180 -4.15 0.93 -11.37
C PHE A 180 -4.35 0.34 -9.97
N ALA A 181 -5.21 0.92 -9.14
CA ALA A 181 -5.49 0.35 -7.81
C ALA A 181 -6.20 -1.01 -7.90
N GLU A 182 -7.11 -1.20 -8.85
CA GLU A 182 -7.80 -2.46 -9.12
C GLU A 182 -6.82 -3.53 -9.65
N ASP A 183 -5.92 -3.17 -10.57
CA ASP A 183 -4.88 -4.07 -11.09
C ASP A 183 -3.92 -4.50 -9.98
N VAL A 184 -3.50 -3.56 -9.13
CA VAL A 184 -2.66 -3.84 -7.96
C VAL A 184 -3.39 -4.74 -6.96
N GLN A 185 -4.67 -4.47 -6.71
CA GLN A 185 -5.51 -5.27 -5.84
C GLN A 185 -5.62 -6.71 -6.38
N ALA A 186 -6.03 -6.89 -7.63
CA ALA A 186 -6.15 -8.20 -8.26
C ALA A 186 -4.82 -8.97 -8.32
N ALA A 187 -3.69 -8.28 -8.49
CA ALA A 187 -2.37 -8.90 -8.54
C ALA A 187 -1.79 -9.26 -7.16
N ALA A 188 -2.22 -8.57 -6.10
CA ALA A 188 -1.65 -8.73 -4.75
C ALA A 188 -2.54 -9.52 -3.80
N GLU A 189 -3.86 -9.51 -4.02
CA GLU A 189 -4.81 -10.23 -3.18
C GLU A 189 -4.64 -11.74 -3.32
N ARG A 190 -4.67 -12.41 -2.18
CA ARG A 190 -4.65 -13.88 -2.11
C ARG A 190 -5.52 -14.35 -0.96
N PRO A 191 -6.36 -15.38 -1.16
CA PRO A 191 -7.06 -15.99 -0.05
C PRO A 191 -6.06 -16.68 0.90
N PRO A 192 -6.40 -16.80 2.20
CA PRO A 192 -5.62 -17.64 3.09
C PRO A 192 -5.64 -19.09 2.60
N ARG A 193 -4.52 -19.79 2.75
CA ARG A 193 -4.40 -21.20 2.41
C ARG A 193 -3.99 -22.00 3.64
N ASP A 194 -4.81 -22.98 3.97
CA ASP A 194 -4.53 -23.91 5.07
C ASP A 194 -3.32 -24.79 4.78
N ALA A 195 -2.64 -25.19 5.85
CA ALA A 195 -1.65 -26.23 5.77
C ALA A 195 -2.33 -27.55 5.38
N SER A 196 -1.69 -28.32 4.51
CA SER A 196 -2.17 -29.66 4.12
C SER A 196 -1.03 -30.64 3.94
N VAL A 197 -1.37 -31.93 4.01
CA VAL A 197 -0.43 -33.03 3.82
C VAL A 197 -0.93 -33.87 2.64
N ILE A 198 -0.01 -34.15 1.72
CA ILE A 198 -0.25 -35.03 0.58
C ILE A 198 0.71 -36.21 0.73
N ALA A 199 0.16 -37.38 1.00
CA ALA A 199 0.93 -38.62 1.08
C ALA A 199 1.00 -39.29 -0.30
N SER A 200 2.16 -39.89 -0.59
CA SER A 200 2.44 -40.66 -1.80
C SER A 200 3.42 -41.79 -1.45
N ALA A 201 3.65 -42.71 -2.40
CA ALA A 201 4.67 -43.76 -2.25
C ALA A 201 6.05 -43.13 -1.96
N ALA A 202 6.40 -42.09 -2.72
CA ALA A 202 7.68 -41.40 -2.61
C ALA A 202 7.87 -40.69 -1.26
N GLY A 203 6.78 -40.36 -0.56
CA GLY A 203 6.83 -39.75 0.77
C GLY A 203 5.69 -38.78 1.06
N LEU A 204 5.91 -37.99 2.12
CA LEU A 204 4.96 -37.02 2.65
C LEU A 204 5.31 -35.59 2.22
N GLN A 205 4.44 -34.96 1.43
CA GLN A 205 4.60 -33.55 1.04
C GLN A 205 3.72 -32.68 1.93
N VAL A 206 4.34 -31.75 2.67
CA VAL A 206 3.63 -30.77 3.50
C VAL A 206 3.52 -29.47 2.73
N ARG A 207 2.30 -29.00 2.48
CA ARG A 207 2.06 -27.65 2.00
C ARG A 207 1.88 -26.74 3.22
N PRO A 208 2.76 -25.75 3.43
CA PRO A 208 2.67 -24.88 4.58
C PRO A 208 1.44 -23.96 4.47
N ALA A 209 0.96 -23.53 5.64
CA ALA A 209 -0.06 -22.51 5.75
C ALA A 209 0.46 -21.17 5.20
N GLU A 210 -0.36 -20.49 4.40
CA GLU A 210 -0.07 -19.15 3.89
C GLU A 210 -1.16 -18.18 4.33
N ALA A 211 -0.76 -17.05 4.92
CA ALA A 211 -1.69 -16.00 5.27
C ALA A 211 -2.27 -15.34 4.01
N GLY A 212 -3.58 -15.10 4.06
CA GLY A 212 -4.30 -14.32 3.06
C GLY A 212 -3.87 -12.86 3.11
N LEU A 213 -3.97 -12.20 1.96
CA LEU A 213 -3.76 -10.77 1.81
C LEU A 213 -5.00 -10.18 1.13
N GLU A 214 -5.64 -9.24 1.82
CA GLU A 214 -6.70 -8.41 1.27
C GLU A 214 -6.18 -6.98 1.14
N VAL A 215 -6.41 -6.33 0.00
CA VAL A 215 -5.92 -4.98 -0.24
C VAL A 215 -7.03 -3.99 0.07
N ASP A 216 -6.74 -3.01 0.92
CA ASP A 216 -7.66 -1.88 1.13
C ASP A 216 -7.57 -0.93 -0.08
N GLY A 217 -8.30 -1.27 -1.15
CA GLY A 217 -8.34 -0.52 -2.40
C GLY A 217 -8.77 0.93 -2.20
N SER A 218 -9.67 1.19 -1.24
CA SER A 218 -10.11 2.53 -0.88
C SER A 218 -8.96 3.38 -0.31
N ARG A 219 -8.17 2.81 0.61
CA ARG A 219 -6.98 3.47 1.15
C ARG A 219 -5.88 3.60 0.11
N LEU A 220 -5.67 2.60 -0.75
CA LEU A 220 -4.71 2.66 -1.85
C LEU A 220 -5.02 3.83 -2.79
N ARG A 221 -6.26 3.97 -3.26
CA ARG A 221 -6.70 5.09 -4.11
C ARG A 221 -6.47 6.44 -3.44
N ARG A 222 -6.78 6.58 -2.15
CA ARG A 222 -6.53 7.82 -1.39
C ARG A 222 -5.03 8.15 -1.31
N LEU A 223 -4.18 7.15 -1.07
CA LEU A 223 -2.73 7.31 -1.01
C LEU A 223 -2.17 7.72 -2.38
N LEU A 224 -2.59 7.07 -3.47
CA LEU A 224 -2.21 7.41 -4.83
C LEU A 224 -2.65 8.84 -5.20
N ALA A 225 -3.92 9.19 -4.97
CA ALA A 225 -4.43 10.54 -5.25
C ALA A 225 -3.68 11.61 -4.44
N ARG A 226 -3.40 11.35 -3.16
CA ARG A 226 -2.60 12.26 -2.32
C ARG A 226 -1.17 12.38 -2.85
N ALA A 227 -0.55 11.26 -3.23
CA ALA A 227 0.78 11.24 -3.82
C ALA A 227 0.80 12.15 -5.05
N LEU A 228 -0.10 11.95 -6.01
CA LEU A 228 -0.15 12.69 -7.28
C LEU A 228 -0.48 14.19 -7.13
N THR A 229 -1.23 14.58 -6.09
CA THR A 229 -1.68 15.98 -5.92
C THR A 229 -0.81 16.82 -4.98
N HIS A 230 -0.11 16.21 -4.02
CA HIS A 230 0.64 16.94 -3.00
C HIS A 230 2.17 16.80 -3.20
N PRO A 231 2.92 17.91 -3.42
CA PRO A 231 4.36 17.85 -3.67
C PRO A 231 5.20 17.23 -2.55
N ARG A 232 4.70 17.28 -1.31
CA ARG A 232 5.36 16.74 -0.11
C ARG A 232 4.84 15.35 0.29
N ALA A 233 3.85 14.79 -0.41
CA ALA A 233 3.36 13.46 -0.08
C ALA A 233 4.42 12.40 -0.43
N PRO A 234 4.54 11.33 0.38
CA PRO A 234 5.41 10.21 0.05
C PRO A 234 5.06 9.64 -1.32
N ARG A 235 6.09 9.40 -2.13
CA ARG A 235 5.99 8.73 -3.43
C ARG A 235 6.29 7.24 -3.33
N ARG A 236 6.68 6.78 -2.15
CA ARG A 236 6.95 5.38 -1.86
C ARG A 236 6.18 5.02 -0.58
N PHE A 237 5.37 3.98 -0.65
CA PHE A 237 4.64 3.47 0.51
C PHE A 237 4.32 1.98 0.34
N SER A 238 4.08 1.29 1.47
CA SER A 238 3.65 -0.11 1.47
C SER A 238 2.19 -0.22 1.06
N LEU A 239 1.86 -1.30 0.37
CA LEU A 239 0.50 -1.64 0.00
C LEU A 239 -0.35 -1.75 1.29
N PRO A 240 -1.46 -1.00 1.40
CA PRO A 240 -2.33 -1.11 2.55
C PRO A 240 -3.07 -2.45 2.48
N VAL A 241 -2.64 -3.41 3.30
CA VAL A 241 -3.20 -4.76 3.32
C VAL A 241 -3.69 -5.14 4.71
N THR A 242 -4.73 -5.97 4.74
CA THR A 242 -5.15 -6.73 5.91
C THR A 242 -4.68 -8.17 5.72
N ARG A 243 -4.02 -8.73 6.75
CA ARG A 243 -3.55 -10.12 6.73
C ARG A 243 -4.57 -11.00 7.43
N THR A 244 -5.03 -12.03 6.74
CA THR A 244 -5.95 -13.02 7.31
C THR A 244 -5.18 -14.31 7.58
N PRO A 245 -5.11 -14.81 8.82
CA PRO A 245 -4.43 -16.06 9.11
C PRO A 245 -5.11 -17.24 8.41
N ALA A 246 -4.34 -18.29 8.12
CA ALA A 246 -4.90 -19.57 7.70
C ALA A 246 -5.71 -20.20 8.86
N ALA A 247 -6.76 -20.94 8.53
CA ALA A 247 -7.59 -21.62 9.53
C ALA A 247 -6.89 -22.84 10.14
N VAL A 248 -6.01 -23.50 9.38
CA VAL A 248 -5.15 -24.58 9.88
C VAL A 248 -3.68 -24.22 9.65
N THR A 249 -2.95 -24.06 10.74
CA THR A 249 -1.50 -23.83 10.71
C THR A 249 -0.73 -25.13 10.51
N THR A 250 0.51 -25.03 10.03
CA THR A 250 1.40 -26.20 9.90
C THR A 250 1.69 -26.85 11.25
N ALA A 251 1.73 -26.07 12.33
CA ALA A 251 1.93 -26.58 13.68
C ALA A 251 0.72 -27.39 14.16
N GLU A 252 -0.50 -26.89 13.96
CA GLU A 252 -1.73 -27.63 14.29
C GLU A 252 -1.84 -28.91 13.48
N LEU A 253 -1.52 -28.86 12.18
CA LEU A 253 -1.53 -30.04 11.33
C LEU A 253 -0.54 -31.10 11.79
N ALA A 254 0.67 -30.70 12.18
CA ALA A 254 1.66 -31.60 12.77
C ALA A 254 1.21 -32.16 14.14
N GLY A 255 0.42 -31.39 14.91
CA GLY A 255 -0.20 -31.85 16.14
C GLY A 255 -1.32 -32.87 15.92
N ARG A 256 -2.11 -32.73 14.84
CA ARG A 256 -3.19 -33.68 14.47
C ARG A 256 -2.64 -35.01 13.95
N HIS A 257 -1.48 -34.99 13.30
CA HIS A 257 -0.80 -36.16 12.77
C HIS A 257 0.63 -36.24 13.32
N PRO A 258 0.80 -36.56 14.61
CA PRO A 258 2.11 -36.57 15.25
C PRO A 258 3.02 -37.64 14.64
N VAL A 259 2.44 -38.73 14.12
CA VAL A 259 3.12 -39.82 13.44
C VAL A 259 2.37 -40.16 12.15
N TYR A 260 3.10 -40.41 11.06
CA TYR A 260 2.56 -40.82 9.76
C TYR A 260 3.49 -41.85 9.09
N LEU A 261 2.94 -42.87 8.45
CA LEU A 261 3.72 -43.85 7.68
C LEU A 261 3.42 -43.75 6.18
N THR A 262 4.45 -43.89 5.36
CA THR A 262 4.29 -44.13 3.92
C THR A 262 5.02 -45.40 3.52
N VAL A 263 4.39 -46.22 2.69
CA VAL A 263 4.91 -47.47 2.16
C VAL A 263 5.02 -47.34 0.64
N ASP A 264 6.22 -47.58 0.14
CA ASP A 264 6.56 -47.62 -1.26
C ASP A 264 6.82 -49.07 -1.66
N ARG A 265 5.85 -49.67 -2.35
CA ARG A 265 5.94 -51.09 -2.76
C ARG A 265 6.99 -51.31 -3.84
N THR A 266 7.26 -50.31 -4.67
CA THR A 266 8.22 -50.40 -5.78
C THR A 266 9.66 -50.29 -5.29
N GLN A 267 9.91 -49.39 -4.34
CA GLN A 267 11.25 -49.21 -3.76
C GLN A 267 11.51 -50.06 -2.52
N PHE A 268 10.50 -50.80 -2.05
CA PHE A 268 10.56 -51.60 -0.84
C PHE A 268 10.98 -50.77 0.39
N LYS A 269 10.34 -49.60 0.55
CA LYS A 269 10.63 -48.68 1.66
C LYS A 269 9.39 -48.38 2.49
N LEU A 270 9.56 -48.42 3.80
CA LEU A 270 8.63 -47.83 4.76
C LEU A 270 9.29 -46.59 5.37
N ARG A 271 8.60 -45.46 5.36
CA ARG A 271 9.10 -44.19 5.89
C ARG A 271 8.24 -43.76 7.07
N LEU A 272 8.88 -43.50 8.19
CA LEU A 272 8.29 -42.97 9.42
C LEU A 272 8.47 -41.46 9.46
N TYR A 273 7.36 -40.74 9.56
CA TYR A 273 7.34 -39.30 9.75
C TYR A 273 6.88 -38.97 11.16
N GLU A 274 7.60 -38.08 11.83
CA GLU A 274 7.24 -37.53 13.13
C GLU A 274 7.11 -36.02 13.02
N ARG A 275 5.97 -35.48 13.47
CA ARG A 275 5.61 -34.06 13.29
C ARG A 275 5.82 -33.60 11.85
N LEU A 276 5.38 -34.45 10.91
CA LEU A 276 5.49 -34.28 9.45
C LEU A 276 6.92 -34.19 8.89
N LYS A 277 7.94 -34.59 9.66
CA LYS A 277 9.33 -34.66 9.21
C LYS A 277 9.77 -36.11 9.11
N LEU A 278 10.51 -36.45 8.05
CA LEU A 278 11.05 -37.80 7.89
C LEU A 278 12.01 -38.09 9.05
N ALA A 279 11.70 -39.12 9.84
CA ALA A 279 12.46 -39.49 11.01
C ALA A 279 13.28 -40.77 10.77
N ARG A 280 12.73 -41.72 10.01
CA ARG A 280 13.41 -42.98 9.68
C ARG A 280 12.88 -43.56 8.37
N THR A 281 13.76 -44.29 7.68
CA THR A 281 13.41 -45.08 6.49
C THR A 281 13.89 -46.51 6.72
N PHE A 282 13.01 -47.48 6.49
CA PHE A 282 13.27 -48.89 6.66
C PHE A 282 13.17 -49.61 5.31
N THR A 283 13.99 -50.65 5.13
CA THR A 283 13.82 -51.59 4.02
C THR A 283 12.77 -52.62 4.43
N ILE A 284 11.84 -52.92 3.52
CA ILE A 284 10.73 -53.84 3.79
C ILE A 284 10.66 -54.94 2.73
N ALA A 285 9.88 -55.99 2.98
CA ALA A 285 9.36 -56.85 1.93
C ALA A 285 7.84 -56.65 1.83
N VAL A 286 7.29 -56.73 0.62
CA VAL A 286 5.84 -56.58 0.37
C VAL A 286 5.27 -57.86 -0.24
N GLY A 287 3.96 -57.86 -0.47
CA GLY A 287 3.25 -58.93 -1.15
C GLY A 287 3.90 -59.32 -2.48
N ALA A 288 4.06 -60.62 -2.71
CA ALA A 288 4.44 -61.17 -4.01
C ALA A 288 3.34 -60.95 -5.05
N ILE A 289 3.68 -61.08 -6.34
CA ILE A 289 2.70 -61.00 -7.43
C ILE A 289 1.58 -62.02 -7.19
N GLY A 290 0.33 -61.55 -7.24
CA GLY A 290 -0.86 -62.36 -6.93
C GLY A 290 -1.25 -62.39 -5.45
N TYR A 291 -0.40 -61.83 -4.58
CA TYR A 291 -0.65 -61.58 -3.16
C TYR A 291 -0.28 -60.14 -2.78
N ASP A 292 -0.59 -59.20 -3.67
CA ASP A 292 -0.11 -57.83 -3.57
C ASP A 292 -0.51 -57.17 -2.24
N THR A 293 0.39 -56.37 -1.67
CA THR A 293 0.03 -55.50 -0.56
C THR A 293 -0.95 -54.44 -1.10
N PRO A 294 -2.18 -54.35 -0.56
CA PRO A 294 -3.22 -53.49 -1.11
C PRO A 294 -2.85 -52.02 -0.93
N SER A 295 -2.90 -51.25 -2.02
CA SER A 295 -2.68 -49.80 -1.97
C SER A 295 -3.85 -49.09 -1.30
N GLY A 296 -3.61 -47.86 -0.84
CA GLY A 296 -4.63 -47.01 -0.25
C GLY A 296 -4.17 -46.31 1.02
N LEU A 297 -5.08 -45.54 1.60
CA LEU A 297 -4.90 -44.89 2.88
C LEU A 297 -5.58 -45.70 3.98
N TYR A 298 -4.77 -46.15 4.92
CA TYR A 298 -5.19 -46.96 6.06
C TYR A 298 -4.77 -46.30 7.38
N ARG A 299 -5.00 -47.00 8.49
CA ARG A 299 -4.52 -46.63 9.81
C ARG A 299 -4.05 -47.88 10.55
N ILE A 300 -3.13 -47.71 11.49
CA ILE A 300 -2.80 -48.78 12.44
C ILE A 300 -4.03 -49.07 13.31
N GLN A 301 -4.60 -50.26 13.17
CA GLN A 301 -5.83 -50.67 13.85
C GLN A 301 -5.57 -51.24 15.23
N ASN A 302 -4.50 -52.03 15.36
CA ASN A 302 -4.11 -52.70 16.59
C ASN A 302 -2.60 -52.99 16.58
N LYS A 303 -2.09 -53.34 17.77
CA LYS A 303 -0.68 -53.59 18.01
C LYS A 303 -0.53 -54.73 19.02
N THR A 304 0.37 -55.67 18.74
CA THR A 304 0.64 -56.81 19.62
C THR A 304 2.13 -57.10 19.68
N VAL A 305 2.64 -57.30 20.91
CA VAL A 305 3.99 -57.85 21.17
C VAL A 305 3.89 -59.37 21.14
N ASP A 306 4.84 -60.02 20.46
CA ASP A 306 4.92 -61.48 20.33
C ASP A 306 3.55 -62.08 19.95
N PRO A 307 3.00 -61.70 18.78
CA PRO A 307 1.66 -62.08 18.36
C PRO A 307 1.55 -63.59 18.11
N VAL A 308 0.36 -64.15 18.35
CA VAL A 308 -0.02 -65.43 17.72
C VAL A 308 -0.25 -65.22 16.22
N TRP A 309 0.06 -66.24 15.41
CA TRP A 309 -0.29 -66.22 13.99
C TRP A 309 -1.46 -67.17 13.72
N SER A 310 -2.62 -66.58 13.41
CA SER A 310 -3.78 -67.33 12.91
C SER A 310 -3.59 -67.59 11.42
N VAL A 311 -3.35 -68.84 11.06
CA VAL A 311 -3.05 -69.25 9.68
C VAL A 311 -4.32 -69.11 8.83
N PRO A 312 -4.29 -68.33 7.73
CA PRO A 312 -5.48 -68.16 6.91
C PRO A 312 -5.88 -69.48 6.25
N ASN A 313 -7.18 -69.68 6.03
CA ASN A 313 -7.67 -70.79 5.23
C ASN A 313 -7.40 -70.53 3.75
N SER A 314 -6.19 -70.81 3.29
CA SER A 314 -5.74 -70.53 1.92
C SER A 314 -4.94 -71.70 1.32
N PRO A 315 -4.97 -71.93 -0.01
CA PRO A 315 -4.24 -73.04 -0.60
C PRO A 315 -2.73 -73.07 -0.30
N TRP A 316 -2.10 -71.90 -0.16
CA TRP A 316 -0.66 -71.80 0.10
C TRP A 316 -0.26 -72.23 1.51
N THR A 317 -1.19 -72.32 2.46
CA THR A 317 -0.90 -72.73 3.84
C THR A 317 -0.92 -74.25 4.02
N GLY A 318 -1.42 -75.00 3.03
CA GLY A 318 -1.45 -76.46 3.06
C GLY A 318 -2.09 -77.02 4.32
N SER A 319 -1.42 -77.97 4.97
CA SER A 319 -1.90 -78.63 6.20
C SER A 319 -2.00 -77.72 7.42
N LEU A 320 -1.43 -76.51 7.39
CA LEU A 320 -1.52 -75.55 8.47
C LEU A 320 -2.77 -74.66 8.40
N ALA A 321 -3.58 -74.77 7.34
CA ALA A 321 -4.80 -73.97 7.18
C ALA A 321 -5.68 -74.01 8.44
N GLY A 322 -6.01 -72.84 8.99
CA GLY A 322 -6.85 -72.71 10.18
C GLY A 322 -6.15 -72.99 11.52
N ALA A 323 -4.87 -73.37 11.51
CA ALA A 323 -4.09 -73.54 12.72
C ALA A 323 -3.79 -72.19 13.40
N VAL A 324 -3.45 -72.23 14.69
CA VAL A 324 -2.92 -71.10 15.43
C VAL A 324 -1.50 -71.42 15.84
N ILE A 325 -0.54 -70.64 15.36
CA ILE A 325 0.87 -70.79 15.73
C ILE A 325 1.16 -69.86 16.92
N PRO A 326 1.62 -70.39 18.07
CA PRO A 326 1.93 -69.57 19.23
C PRO A 326 3.14 -68.67 18.97
N PRO A 327 3.42 -67.70 19.85
CA PRO A 327 4.63 -66.88 19.73
C PRO A 327 5.89 -67.74 19.85
N GLY A 328 6.94 -67.40 19.09
CA GLY A 328 8.22 -68.12 19.12
C GLY A 328 8.91 -68.18 17.76
N PRO A 329 10.06 -68.89 17.67
CA PRO A 329 10.87 -68.94 16.44
C PRO A 329 10.13 -69.47 15.21
N SER A 330 9.16 -70.39 15.37
CA SER A 330 8.36 -70.93 14.26
C SER A 330 7.29 -69.97 13.75
N ASN A 331 6.97 -68.91 14.49
CA ASN A 331 5.94 -67.95 14.11
C ASN A 331 6.48 -66.93 13.10
N PRO A 332 5.88 -66.79 11.90
CA PRO A 332 6.39 -65.91 10.86
C PRO A 332 6.21 -64.41 11.16
N LEU A 333 5.36 -64.03 12.12
CA LEU A 333 5.16 -62.64 12.52
C LEU A 333 6.29 -62.11 13.44
N LYS A 334 7.01 -63.04 14.07
CA LYS A 334 8.14 -62.78 14.99
C LYS A 334 7.73 -61.86 16.14
N ALA A 335 8.43 -60.74 16.32
CA ALA A 335 8.42 -59.98 17.57
C ALA A 335 7.26 -58.99 17.71
N ARG A 336 6.77 -58.41 16.61
CA ARG A 336 5.79 -57.31 16.66
C ARG A 336 4.79 -57.42 15.52
N TRP A 337 3.54 -57.07 15.83
CA TRP A 337 2.47 -56.90 14.86
C TRP A 337 1.88 -55.50 14.96
N LEU A 338 1.71 -54.85 13.80
CA LEU A 338 0.92 -53.64 13.65
C LEU A 338 -0.12 -53.88 12.56
N GLY A 339 -1.38 -54.10 12.94
CA GLY A 339 -2.47 -54.39 12.01
C GLY A 339 -2.88 -53.16 11.20
N ILE A 340 -3.12 -53.31 9.90
CA ILE A 340 -3.50 -52.22 8.99
C ILE A 340 -4.93 -52.41 8.47
N SER A 341 -5.24 -53.58 7.91
CA SER A 341 -6.56 -53.88 7.35
C SER A 341 -6.79 -55.38 7.24
N GLY A 342 -7.72 -55.93 8.02
CA GLY A 342 -8.04 -57.36 8.01
C GLY A 342 -6.80 -58.23 8.25
N PRO A 343 -6.40 -59.11 7.30
CA PRO A 343 -5.22 -59.96 7.45
C PRO A 343 -3.88 -59.25 7.14
N VAL A 344 -3.90 -57.97 6.73
CA VAL A 344 -2.69 -57.23 6.35
C VAL A 344 -2.17 -56.40 7.53
N GLY A 345 -0.88 -56.55 7.80
CA GLY A 345 -0.17 -55.77 8.82
C GLY A 345 1.32 -55.64 8.52
N ILE A 346 1.99 -54.87 9.37
CA ILE A 346 3.44 -54.76 9.43
C ILE A 346 3.95 -55.69 10.54
N HIS A 347 4.93 -56.52 10.24
CA HIS A 347 5.50 -57.45 11.21
C HIS A 347 6.98 -57.75 10.98
N GLY A 348 7.61 -58.41 11.95
CA GLY A 348 9.00 -58.82 11.87
C GLY A 348 9.21 -60.05 10.99
N THR A 349 10.39 -60.22 10.44
CA THR A 349 10.81 -61.45 9.75
C THR A 349 12.26 -61.79 10.09
N ASP A 350 12.57 -63.07 10.15
CA ASP A 350 13.94 -63.61 10.20
C ASP A 350 14.43 -64.03 8.81
N GLN A 351 13.59 -63.88 7.77
CA GLN A 351 13.96 -64.04 6.38
C GLN A 351 14.54 -62.73 5.86
N ASP A 352 15.68 -62.33 6.38
CA ASP A 352 16.32 -61.04 6.05
C ASP A 352 16.61 -60.91 4.55
N TRP A 353 16.89 -62.03 3.89
CA TRP A 353 17.07 -62.12 2.43
C TRP A 353 15.84 -61.69 1.62
N SER A 354 14.65 -61.68 2.22
CA SER A 354 13.41 -61.24 1.56
C SER A 354 13.24 -59.71 1.57
N LEU A 355 13.96 -58.98 2.42
CA LEU A 355 13.89 -57.54 2.50
C LEU A 355 14.44 -56.90 1.21
N GLY A 356 13.68 -55.97 0.63
CA GLY A 356 13.98 -55.43 -0.70
C GLY A 356 13.37 -56.22 -1.84
N SER A 357 12.38 -57.10 -1.57
CA SER A 357 11.70 -57.90 -2.57
C SER A 357 10.19 -58.04 -2.32
N ALA A 358 9.47 -58.54 -3.33
CA ALA A 358 8.07 -58.91 -3.25
C ALA A 358 7.97 -60.41 -2.91
N ALA A 359 7.80 -60.74 -1.62
CA ALA A 359 7.99 -62.10 -1.09
C ALA A 359 6.94 -62.55 -0.05
N SER A 360 6.00 -61.68 0.32
CA SER A 360 4.98 -61.98 1.32
C SER A 360 3.64 -62.36 0.69
N HIS A 361 2.68 -62.77 1.53
CA HIS A 361 1.29 -63.01 1.13
C HIS A 361 0.38 -61.79 1.42
N GLY A 362 0.92 -60.57 1.24
CA GLY A 362 0.20 -59.30 1.38
C GLY A 362 0.67 -58.42 2.54
N CYS A 363 1.28 -58.99 3.58
CA CYS A 363 1.84 -58.25 4.71
C CYS A 363 3.13 -57.50 4.37
N ILE A 364 3.46 -56.50 5.19
CA ILE A 364 4.72 -55.76 5.09
C ILE A 364 5.70 -56.37 6.10
N ARG A 365 6.77 -57.00 5.61
CA ARG A 365 7.81 -57.58 6.47
C ARG A 365 8.91 -56.58 6.73
N MET A 366 9.43 -56.57 7.95
CA MET A 366 10.54 -55.75 8.40
C MET A 366 11.57 -56.61 9.14
N ALA A 367 12.83 -56.17 9.14
CA ALA A 367 13.82 -56.77 10.03
C ALA A 367 13.32 -56.71 11.49
N ILE A 368 13.61 -57.72 12.30
CA ILE A 368 13.14 -57.80 13.69
C ILE A 368 13.54 -56.54 14.51
N PRO A 369 14.79 -56.04 14.46
CA PRO A 369 15.16 -54.82 15.18
C PRO A 369 14.37 -53.59 14.70
N ASP A 370 14.16 -53.47 13.39
CA ASP A 370 13.45 -52.34 12.78
C ASP A 370 11.97 -52.32 13.15
N VAL A 371 11.30 -53.48 13.19
CA VAL A 371 9.88 -53.53 13.60
C VAL A 371 9.70 -53.25 15.08
N ILE A 372 10.68 -53.64 15.92
CA ILE A 372 10.68 -53.28 17.35
C ILE A 372 10.81 -51.77 17.49
N GLU A 373 11.75 -51.13 16.77
CA GLU A 373 11.90 -49.67 16.77
C GLU A 373 10.61 -48.97 16.29
N LEU A 374 10.04 -49.42 15.17
CA LEU A 374 8.81 -48.85 14.63
C LEU A 374 7.64 -48.99 15.61
N TYR A 375 7.52 -50.15 16.25
CA TYR A 375 6.44 -50.44 17.20
C TYR A 375 6.42 -49.45 18.35
N GLU A 376 7.57 -49.10 18.94
CA GLU A 376 7.61 -48.14 20.06
C GLU A 376 7.16 -46.73 19.66
N ARG A 377 7.36 -46.35 18.39
CA ARG A 377 7.15 -44.98 17.90
C ARG A 377 5.78 -44.76 17.28
N VAL A 378 5.10 -45.83 16.86
CA VAL A 378 3.85 -45.74 16.11
C VAL A 378 2.65 -46.07 17.00
N PRO A 379 1.80 -45.10 17.38
CA PRO A 379 0.57 -45.36 18.11
C PRO A 379 -0.52 -45.99 17.24
N VAL A 380 -1.51 -46.63 17.89
CA VAL A 380 -2.76 -47.03 17.22
C VAL A 380 -3.46 -45.76 16.69
N GLY A 381 -4.04 -45.86 15.49
CA GLY A 381 -4.67 -44.75 14.77
C GLY A 381 -3.73 -43.99 13.83
N THR A 382 -2.40 -44.25 13.87
CA THR A 382 -1.45 -43.64 12.94
C THR A 382 -1.84 -43.92 11.49
N PRO A 383 -1.96 -42.89 10.63
CA PRO A 383 -2.20 -43.07 9.20
C PRO A 383 -1.06 -43.81 8.50
N VAL A 384 -1.42 -44.68 7.57
CA VAL A 384 -0.48 -45.43 6.72
C VAL A 384 -0.92 -45.29 5.28
N TYR A 385 -0.12 -44.59 4.47
CA TYR A 385 -0.33 -44.55 3.03
C TYR A 385 0.47 -45.66 2.35
N ILE A 386 -0.18 -46.49 1.55
CA ILE A 386 0.46 -47.55 0.76
C ILE A 386 0.30 -47.21 -0.72
N GLY A 387 1.41 -46.97 -1.41
CA GLY A 387 1.46 -46.59 -2.82
C GLY A 387 2.07 -47.64 -3.73
#